data_AF-A0A1S3Y460-F1
#
_entry.id   AF-A0A1S3Y460-F1
#
_cell.length_a   1.000
_cell.length_b   1.000
_cell.length_c   1.000
_cell.angle_alpha   90.00
_cell.angle_beta   90.00
_cell.angle_gamma   90.00
#
_symmetry.space_group_name_H-M   'P 1'
#
loop_
_entity.id
_entity.type
_entity.pdbx_description
1 polymer ?
#
loop_
_entity_poly.entity_id
_entity_poly.type
_entity_poly.pdbx_seq_one_letter_code
_entity_poly.pdbx_strand_id
1 'polypeptide(L)'
;MVKLLNKLASARTSGQGGGSKVLTDMVEGLEEPAVAVELRLKIDQNHSDLKGGSFRVYGEAVLKQLENTVDSDAKLLKAPVNYEGVRVSGYGGWFLLRLSLHDPVLPLNIEAPSNEAAVKLAHDVLNAVNEFTALDTSALTKFVGA
;
A
#
# COMPACT_ATOMS: atom_id res chain seq x y z
N MET A 1 15.50 7.33 -5.62
CA MET A 1 16.47 8.34 -5.10
C MET A 1 17.75 8.45 -5.95
N VAL A 2 18.43 7.35 -6.31
CA VAL A 2 19.70 7.37 -7.09
C VAL A 2 19.55 7.93 -8.51
N LYS A 3 18.43 7.64 -9.20
CA LYS A 3 18.14 8.17 -10.54
C LYS A 3 17.95 9.70 -10.56
N LEU A 4 17.47 10.28 -9.46
CA LEU A 4 17.28 11.73 -9.33
C LEU A 4 18.64 12.43 -9.18
N LEU A 5 19.49 11.89 -8.30
CA LEU A 5 20.83 12.41 -8.01
C LEU A 5 21.77 12.37 -9.23
N ASN A 6 21.79 11.26 -9.97
CA ASN A 6 22.62 11.14 -11.18
C ASN A 6 22.21 12.13 -12.29
N LYS A 7 20.91 12.41 -12.43
CA LYS A 7 20.42 13.38 -13.43
C LYS A 7 20.60 14.83 -12.99
N LEU A 8 20.44 15.15 -11.70
CA LEU A 8 20.79 16.45 -11.13
C LEU A 8 22.27 16.78 -11.31
N ALA A 9 23.15 15.79 -11.08
CA ALA A 9 24.58 15.92 -11.32
C ALA A 9 24.85 16.22 -12.81
N SER A 10 24.21 15.48 -13.73
CA SER A 10 24.32 15.68 -15.18
C SER A 10 23.83 17.06 -15.65
N ALA A 11 22.69 17.53 -15.15
CA ALA A 11 22.12 18.85 -15.48
C ALA A 11 22.98 20.01 -14.96
N ARG A 12 23.60 19.85 -13.78
CA ARG A 12 24.61 20.81 -13.29
C ARG A 12 25.84 20.87 -14.19
N THR A 13 26.34 19.74 -14.68
CA THR A 13 27.50 19.70 -15.58
C THR A 13 27.22 20.23 -16.98
N SER A 14 25.98 20.18 -17.47
CA SER A 14 25.61 20.71 -18.80
C SER A 14 25.25 22.20 -18.82
N GLY A 15 25.25 22.89 -17.67
CA GLY A 15 24.92 24.31 -17.57
C GLY A 15 23.43 24.64 -17.78
N GLN A 16 22.58 23.63 -17.99
CA GLN A 16 21.15 23.77 -18.15
C GLN A 16 20.46 23.77 -16.78
N GLY A 17 20.37 24.97 -16.20
CA GLY A 17 19.49 25.24 -15.06
C GLY A 17 20.01 24.73 -13.72
N GLY A 18 20.06 25.63 -12.73
CA GLY A 18 20.21 25.29 -11.32
C GLY A 18 18.90 25.57 -10.59
N GLY A 19 18.53 24.72 -9.63
CA GLY A 19 17.39 24.95 -8.74
C GLY A 19 16.09 24.28 -9.19
N SER A 20 14.95 24.80 -8.70
CA SER A 20 13.62 24.17 -8.78
C SER A 20 13.19 23.79 -10.20
N LYS A 21 13.60 24.55 -11.23
CA LYS A 21 13.20 24.30 -12.63
C LYS A 21 13.64 22.94 -13.17
N VAL A 22 14.85 22.48 -12.83
CA VAL A 22 15.31 21.12 -13.20
C VAL A 22 14.47 20.05 -12.51
N LEU A 23 14.03 20.30 -11.28
CA LEU A 23 13.14 19.38 -10.59
C LEU A 23 11.77 19.36 -11.27
N THR A 24 11.21 20.52 -11.61
CA THR A 24 9.91 20.63 -12.30
C THR A 24 9.94 19.91 -13.66
N ASP A 25 10.96 20.18 -14.48
CA ASP A 25 11.16 19.54 -15.79
C ASP A 25 11.40 18.02 -15.67
N MET A 26 11.86 17.53 -14.50
CA MET A 26 12.05 16.10 -14.23
C MET A 26 10.77 15.38 -13.76
N VAL A 27 9.82 16.09 -13.15
CA VAL A 27 8.49 15.55 -12.85
C VAL A 27 7.52 15.74 -14.02
N GLU A 28 7.82 16.68 -14.92
CA GLU A 28 7.07 16.90 -16.15
C GLU A 28 7.13 15.64 -17.03
N GLY A 29 5.99 14.94 -17.13
CA GLY A 29 5.86 13.67 -17.87
C GLY A 29 5.89 12.39 -17.01
N LEU A 30 6.03 12.49 -15.69
CA LEU A 30 5.67 11.38 -14.81
C LEU A 30 4.15 11.31 -14.71
N GLU A 31 3.57 10.22 -15.21
CA GLU A 31 2.12 9.98 -15.09
C GLU A 31 1.75 9.74 -13.62
N GLU A 32 0.89 10.61 -13.09
CA GLU A 32 0.24 10.37 -11.81
C GLU A 32 -0.78 9.24 -11.96
N PRO A 33 -0.85 8.29 -11.02
CA PRO A 33 -1.86 7.25 -11.06
C PRO A 33 -3.25 7.90 -10.99
N ALA A 34 -4.21 7.37 -11.75
CA ALA A 34 -5.59 7.87 -11.70
C ALA A 34 -6.21 7.72 -10.31
N VAL A 35 -5.72 6.76 -9.52
CA VAL A 35 -6.12 6.52 -8.14
C VAL A 35 -4.88 6.39 -7.27
N ALA A 36 -4.82 7.20 -6.21
CA ALA A 36 -3.88 7.05 -5.11
C ALA A 36 -4.63 7.33 -3.80
N VAL A 37 -4.83 6.30 -2.98
CA VAL A 37 -5.59 6.39 -1.73
C VAL A 37 -4.85 5.72 -0.57
N GLU A 38 -5.08 6.24 0.63
CA GLU A 38 -4.70 5.59 1.89
C GLU A 38 -5.96 5.30 2.71
N LEU A 39 -6.22 4.02 2.97
CA LEU A 39 -7.25 3.55 3.88
C LEU A 39 -6.59 3.14 5.20
N ARG A 40 -7.27 3.36 6.33
CA ARG A 40 -6.74 3.06 7.66
C ARG A 40 -7.64 2.09 8.39
N LEU A 41 -7.23 0.83 8.48
CA LEU A 41 -7.99 -0.23 9.10
C LEU A 41 -7.63 -0.29 10.60
N LYS A 42 -8.51 0.19 11.47
CA LYS A 42 -8.24 0.24 12.91
C LYS A 42 -8.38 -1.15 13.52
N ILE A 43 -7.57 -1.45 14.53
CA ILE A 43 -7.68 -2.67 15.33
C ILE A 43 -8.36 -2.31 16.65
N ASP A 44 -9.53 -2.89 16.92
CA ASP A 44 -10.20 -2.75 18.21
C ASP A 44 -9.46 -3.58 19.27
N GLN A 45 -8.74 -2.88 20.14
CA GLN A 45 -7.95 -3.52 21.19
C GLN A 45 -8.78 -4.16 22.30
N ASN A 46 -10.06 -3.78 22.40
CA ASN A 46 -10.98 -4.34 23.39
C ASN A 46 -11.74 -5.56 22.86
N HIS A 47 -11.55 -5.91 21.59
CA HIS A 47 -12.24 -7.02 20.95
C HIS A 47 -11.79 -8.37 21.52
N SER A 48 -12.71 -9.32 21.62
CA SER A 48 -12.46 -10.67 22.17
C SER A 48 -11.38 -11.44 21.41
N ASP A 49 -11.21 -11.17 20.12
CA ASP A 49 -10.24 -11.84 19.24
C ASP A 49 -8.79 -11.58 19.64
N LEU A 50 -8.50 -10.44 20.29
CA LEU A 50 -7.16 -10.15 20.78
C LEU A 50 -6.80 -10.99 22.00
N LYS A 51 -7.80 -11.55 22.72
CA LYS A 51 -7.61 -12.41 23.91
C LYS A 51 -6.70 -11.77 24.98
N GLY A 52 -6.75 -10.44 25.11
CA GLY A 52 -5.87 -9.67 26.00
C GLY A 52 -4.43 -9.52 25.51
N GLY A 53 -4.14 -9.93 24.27
CA GLY A 53 -2.86 -9.77 23.60
C GLY A 53 -2.66 -8.40 22.94
N SER A 54 -1.47 -8.19 22.36
CA SER A 54 -1.11 -6.94 21.69
C SER A 54 -1.73 -6.85 20.29
N PHE A 55 -2.14 -5.64 19.88
CA PHE A 55 -2.54 -5.34 18.50
C PHE A 55 -1.46 -5.72 17.47
N ARG A 56 -0.18 -5.75 17.87
CA ARG A 56 0.92 -6.13 16.98
C ARG A 56 0.82 -7.59 16.55
N VAL A 57 0.58 -8.50 17.50
CA VAL A 57 0.42 -9.93 17.22
C VAL A 57 -0.79 -10.15 16.30
N TYR A 58 -1.88 -9.43 16.56
CA TYR A 58 -3.07 -9.47 15.71
C TYR A 58 -2.77 -8.96 14.29
N GLY A 59 -2.15 -7.79 14.17
CA GLY A 59 -1.77 -7.20 12.89
C GLY A 59 -0.78 -8.07 12.10
N GLU A 60 0.19 -8.69 12.76
CA GLU A 60 1.11 -9.66 12.14
C GLU A 60 0.36 -10.88 11.58
N ALA A 61 -0.67 -11.38 12.30
CA ALA A 61 -1.52 -12.46 11.81
C ALA A 61 -2.33 -12.03 10.57
N VAL A 62 -2.86 -10.80 10.55
CA VAL A 62 -3.53 -10.22 9.37
C VAL A 62 -2.58 -10.18 8.18
N LEU A 63 -1.37 -9.64 8.36
CA LEU A 63 -0.37 -9.55 7.29
C LEU A 63 0.02 -10.95 6.77
N LYS A 64 0.23 -11.92 7.67
CA LYS A 64 0.54 -13.30 7.30
C LYS A 64 -0.59 -13.96 6.50
N GLN A 65 -1.84 -13.74 6.89
CA GLN A 65 -2.98 -14.25 6.12
C GLN A 65 -3.04 -13.63 4.73
N LEU A 66 -2.82 -12.33 4.62
CA LEU A 66 -2.74 -11.64 3.33
C LEU A 66 -1.62 -12.20 2.45
N GLU A 67 -0.43 -12.46 3.00
CA GLU A 67 0.67 -13.09 2.26
C GLU A 67 0.28 -14.46 1.70
N ASN A 68 -0.37 -15.30 2.51
CA ASN A 68 -0.79 -16.64 2.08
C ASN A 68 -1.82 -16.58 0.93
N THR A 69 -2.78 -15.65 1.04
CA THR A 69 -3.79 -15.44 -0.01
C THR A 69 -3.15 -14.97 -1.31
N VAL A 70 -2.21 -14.03 -1.23
CA VAL A 70 -1.50 -13.48 -2.39
C VAL A 70 -0.63 -14.54 -3.06
N ASP A 71 0.10 -15.34 -2.28
CA ASP A 71 0.97 -16.40 -2.83
C ASP A 71 0.16 -17.50 -3.56
N SER A 72 -1.15 -17.58 -3.31
CA SER A 72 -2.06 -18.52 -3.95
C SER A 72 -2.66 -17.99 -5.27
N ASP A 73 -2.54 -16.69 -5.58
CA ASP A 73 -3.08 -16.08 -6.79
C ASP A 73 -1.97 -15.69 -7.79
N ALA A 74 -1.94 -16.37 -8.94
CA ALA A 74 -0.98 -16.12 -10.01
C ALA A 74 -1.08 -14.72 -10.65
N LYS A 75 -2.18 -13.98 -10.44
CA LYS A 75 -2.35 -12.61 -10.96
C LYS A 75 -1.70 -11.55 -10.08
N LEU A 76 -1.34 -11.92 -8.85
CA LEU A 76 -0.76 -11.03 -7.87
C LEU A 76 0.75 -11.29 -7.77
N LEU A 77 1.52 -10.21 -7.75
CA LEU A 77 2.98 -10.27 -7.67
C LEU A 77 3.44 -9.63 -6.38
N LYS A 78 3.75 -10.46 -5.39
CA LYS A 78 4.34 -10.01 -4.12
C LYS A 78 5.74 -9.46 -4.37
N ALA A 79 6.08 -8.36 -3.71
CA ALA A 79 7.43 -7.84 -3.75
C ALA A 79 8.42 -8.85 -3.12
N PRO A 80 9.57 -9.14 -3.76
CA PRO A 80 10.52 -10.16 -3.28
C PRO A 80 11.18 -9.81 -1.95
N VAL A 81 11.18 -8.53 -1.59
CA VAL A 81 11.74 -8.01 -0.34
C VAL A 81 10.72 -7.06 0.28
N ASN A 82 10.22 -7.42 1.46
CA ASN A 82 9.26 -6.63 2.23
C ASN A 82 9.77 -6.53 3.68
N TYR A 83 10.06 -5.31 4.13
CA TYR A 83 10.49 -5.02 5.51
C TYR A 83 9.45 -4.18 6.29
N GLU A 84 8.43 -3.66 5.62
CA GLU A 84 7.47 -2.69 6.17
C GLU A 84 6.03 -3.19 6.21
N GLY A 85 5.73 -4.31 5.54
CA GLY A 85 4.38 -4.83 5.35
C GLY A 85 4.29 -5.70 4.10
N VAL A 86 3.07 -5.89 3.58
CA VAL A 86 2.80 -6.73 2.41
C VAL A 86 2.53 -5.85 1.20
N ARG A 87 3.54 -5.70 0.35
CA ARG A 87 3.45 -5.02 -0.95
C ARG A 87 3.19 -6.01 -2.08
N VAL A 88 2.17 -5.71 -2.89
CA VAL A 88 1.71 -6.56 -4.00
C VAL A 88 1.37 -5.70 -5.20
N SER A 89 1.77 -6.14 -6.39
CA SER A 89 1.38 -5.56 -7.67
C SER A 89 0.35 -6.43 -8.37
N GLY A 90 -0.61 -5.80 -9.05
CA GLY A 90 -1.70 -6.49 -9.74
C GLY A 90 -2.56 -5.50 -10.53
N TYR A 91 -3.21 -5.97 -11.61
CA TYR A 91 -4.12 -5.16 -12.44
C TYR A 91 -3.54 -3.83 -12.97
N GLY A 92 -2.22 -3.74 -13.13
CA GLY A 92 -1.52 -2.51 -13.53
C GLY A 92 -1.27 -1.50 -12.40
N GLY A 93 -1.70 -1.81 -11.18
CA GLY A 93 -1.46 -1.03 -9.97
C GLY A 93 -0.72 -1.82 -8.88
N TRP A 94 -0.78 -1.32 -7.66
CA TRP A 94 -0.22 -1.97 -6.48
C TRP A 94 -0.94 -1.58 -5.19
N PHE A 95 -0.80 -2.42 -4.16
CA PHE A 95 -1.15 -2.06 -2.79
C PHE A 95 0.00 -2.36 -1.82
N LEU A 96 -0.02 -1.68 -0.67
CA LEU A 96 0.84 -1.95 0.48
C LEU A 96 -0.02 -1.91 1.75
N LEU A 97 -0.15 -3.05 2.43
CA LEU A 97 -0.70 -3.11 3.78
C LEU A 97 0.44 -3.16 4.79
N ARG A 98 0.48 -2.21 5.72
CA ARG A 98 1.54 -2.08 6.72
C ARG A 98 0.99 -2.13 8.14
N LEU A 99 1.77 -2.67 9.08
CA LEU A 99 1.46 -2.59 10.50
C LEU A 99 2.05 -1.30 11.08
N SER A 100 1.21 -0.44 11.66
CA SER A 100 1.70 0.76 12.33
C SER A 100 2.52 0.40 13.58
N LEU A 101 3.63 1.11 13.78
CA LEU A 101 4.53 0.91 14.91
C LEU A 101 3.98 1.50 16.22
N HIS A 102 3.21 2.59 16.11
CA HIS A 102 2.76 3.39 17.24
C HIS A 102 1.29 3.15 17.58
N ASP A 103 0.45 3.08 16.56
CA ASP A 103 -1.01 3.07 16.72
C ASP A 103 -1.58 1.69 16.33
N PRO A 104 -2.70 1.25 16.94
CA PRO A 104 -3.38 0.01 16.60
C PRO A 104 -4.15 0.14 15.27
N VAL A 105 -3.42 0.24 14.16
CA VAL A 105 -3.98 0.47 12.81
C VAL A 105 -3.10 -0.18 11.75
N LEU A 106 -3.74 -0.68 10.69
CA LEU A 106 -3.10 -1.11 9.46
C LEU A 106 -3.40 -0.10 8.34
N PRO A 107 -2.45 0.81 8.00
CA PRO A 107 -2.57 1.61 6.80
C PRO A 107 -2.46 0.74 5.54
N LEU A 108 -3.40 0.93 4.62
CA LEU A 108 -3.45 0.32 3.31
C LEU A 108 -3.32 1.42 2.25
N ASN A 109 -2.21 1.41 1.53
CA ASN A 109 -1.99 2.29 0.38
C ASN A 109 -2.37 1.53 -0.90
N ILE A 110 -3.14 2.16 -1.79
CA ILE A 110 -3.50 1.61 -3.10
C ILE A 110 -3.21 2.66 -4.17
N GLU A 111 -2.49 2.25 -5.21
CA GLU A 111 -2.31 3.04 -6.43
C GLU A 111 -2.70 2.22 -7.66
N ALA A 112 -3.45 2.81 -8.58
CA ALA A 112 -3.90 2.12 -9.77
C ALA A 112 -4.14 3.07 -10.95
N PRO A 113 -4.07 2.54 -12.20
CA PRO A 113 -4.33 3.32 -13.40
C PRO A 113 -5.83 3.62 -13.62
N SER A 114 -6.74 2.97 -12.89
CA SER A 114 -8.18 3.26 -12.94
C SER A 114 -8.89 2.89 -11.64
N ASN A 115 -10.11 3.41 -11.43
CA ASN A 115 -10.96 3.06 -10.29
C ASN A 115 -11.28 1.56 -10.28
N GLU A 116 -11.54 0.95 -11.43
CA GLU A 116 -11.84 -0.48 -11.53
C GLU A 116 -10.64 -1.34 -11.12
N ALA A 117 -9.42 -0.93 -11.48
CA ALA A 117 -8.20 -1.61 -11.05
C ALA A 117 -7.95 -1.44 -9.54
N ALA A 118 -8.18 -0.24 -9.00
CA ALA A 118 -8.08 0.01 -7.56
C ALA A 118 -9.09 -0.82 -6.76
N VAL A 119 -10.34 -0.92 -7.23
CA VAL A 119 -11.40 -1.70 -6.60
C VAL A 119 -11.07 -3.20 -6.62
N LYS A 120 -10.44 -3.72 -7.69
CA LYS A 120 -9.98 -5.12 -7.72
C LYS A 120 -8.89 -5.39 -6.68
N LEU A 121 -7.89 -4.51 -6.57
CA LEU A 121 -6.86 -4.60 -5.53
C LEU A 121 -7.46 -4.55 -4.12
N ALA A 122 -8.42 -3.65 -3.90
CA ALA A 122 -9.13 -3.53 -2.63
C ALA A 122 -9.97 -4.76 -2.29
N HIS A 123 -10.62 -5.40 -3.29
CA HIS A 123 -11.35 -6.66 -3.10
C HIS A 123 -10.41 -7.79 -2.67
N ASP A 124 -9.25 -7.91 -3.29
CA ASP A 124 -8.28 -8.96 -2.94
C ASP A 124 -7.80 -8.81 -1.49
N VAL A 125 -7.57 -7.58 -1.04
CA VAL A 125 -7.27 -7.30 0.38
C VAL A 125 -8.47 -7.63 1.27
N LEU A 126 -9.68 -7.19 0.90
CA LEU A 126 -10.88 -7.42 1.71
C LEU A 126 -11.17 -8.91 1.90
N ASN A 127 -11.06 -9.70 0.83
CA ASN A 127 -11.25 -11.15 0.88
C ASN A 127 -10.23 -11.85 1.79
N ALA A 128 -9.02 -11.32 1.88
CA ALA A 128 -7.98 -11.88 2.74
C ALA A 128 -8.15 -11.52 4.23
N VAL A 129 -8.79 -10.38 4.53
CA VAL A 129 -8.84 -9.84 5.90
C VAL A 129 -10.25 -9.84 6.53
N ASN A 130 -11.30 -10.23 5.80
CA ASN A 130 -12.68 -10.18 6.29
C ASN A 130 -12.97 -11.09 7.50
N GLU A 131 -12.17 -12.14 7.70
CA GLU A 131 -12.30 -13.06 8.86
C GLU A 131 -11.78 -12.42 10.17
N PHE A 132 -11.04 -11.31 10.08
CA PHE A 132 -10.47 -10.61 11.23
C PHE A 132 -11.47 -9.61 11.81
N THR A 133 -12.30 -10.08 12.75
CA THR A 133 -13.44 -9.29 13.26
C THR A 133 -13.06 -8.10 14.15
N ALA A 134 -11.85 -8.09 14.72
CA ALA A 134 -11.31 -6.93 15.43
C ALA A 134 -10.70 -5.88 14.49
N LEU A 135 -10.61 -6.15 13.18
CA LEU A 135 -10.12 -5.20 12.19
C LEU A 135 -11.32 -4.44 11.58
N ASP A 136 -11.34 -3.12 11.74
CA ASP A 136 -12.34 -2.27 11.11
C ASP A 136 -12.07 -2.16 9.60
N THR A 137 -12.82 -2.92 8.83
CA THR A 137 -12.78 -2.94 7.36
C THR A 137 -13.80 -1.99 6.73
N SER A 138 -14.54 -1.18 7.50
CA SER A 138 -15.64 -0.35 6.98
C SER A 138 -15.20 0.60 5.87
N ALA A 139 -14.00 1.20 6.01
CA ALA A 139 -13.42 2.07 4.98
C ALA A 139 -13.10 1.30 3.68
N LEU A 140 -12.66 0.05 3.81
CA LEU A 140 -12.34 -0.83 2.68
C LEU A 140 -13.62 -1.33 1.99
N THR A 141 -14.62 -1.77 2.76
CA THR A 141 -15.94 -2.18 2.26
C THR A 141 -16.62 -1.04 1.49
N LYS A 142 -16.60 0.18 2.05
CA LYS A 142 -17.13 1.36 1.36
C LYS A 142 -16.37 1.67 0.06
N PHE A 143 -15.05 1.48 0.06
CA PHE A 143 -14.22 1.72 -1.12
C PHE A 143 -14.53 0.75 -2.26
N VAL A 144 -14.81 -0.53 -1.94
CA VAL A 144 -15.20 -1.53 -2.94
C VAL A 144 -16.65 -1.43 -3.39
N GLY A 145 -17.47 -0.61 -2.73
CA GLY A 145 -18.89 -0.41 -3.05
C GLY A 145 -19.81 -1.51 -2.50
N ALA A 146 -19.38 -2.22 -1.45
CA ALA A 146 -20.16 -3.23 -0.74
C ALA A 146 -20.93 -2.67 0.46
#